data_AF-A0AAV9LF95-F1
#
_entry.id   AF-A0AAV9LF95-F1
#
_cell.length_a   1.000
_cell.length_b   1.000
_cell.length_c   1.000
_cell.angle_alpha   90.00
_cell.angle_beta   90.00
_cell.angle_gamma   90.00
#
_symmetry.space_group_name_H-M   'P 1'
#
loop_
_entity.id
_entity.type
_entity.pdbx_description
1 polymer ?
#
loop_
_entity_poly.entity_id
_entity_poly.type
_entity_poly.pdbx_seq_one_letter_code
_entity_poly.pdbx_strand_id
1 'polypeptide(L)'
;MTLKIQTNESMAVKATFVKVTTKKKLKEEEFPSQYLKEQRRRPTLKELEAKVYLFPDSNVSMILDELLAKKVIDLPESKRPEEINKVGDPK
;
A
#
# COMPACT_ATOMS: atom_id res chain seq x y z
N MET A 1 0.87 -43.89 -14.76
CA MET A 1 0.08 -43.41 -13.60
C MET A 1 -0.67 -42.17 -14.04
N THR A 2 -2.00 -42.22 -14.12
CA THR A 2 -2.84 -41.11 -14.58
C THR A 2 -3.31 -40.29 -13.39
N LEU A 3 -2.89 -39.01 -13.33
CA LEU A 3 -3.34 -38.08 -12.29
C LEU A 3 -4.70 -37.50 -12.69
N LYS A 4 -5.74 -37.91 -11.96
CA LYS A 4 -7.11 -37.44 -12.11
C LYS A 4 -7.23 -36.10 -11.39
N ILE A 5 -7.24 -35.00 -12.14
CA ILE A 5 -7.38 -33.66 -11.58
C ILE A 5 -8.84 -33.50 -11.13
N GLN A 6 -9.01 -33.30 -9.82
CA GLN A 6 -10.28 -33.14 -9.15
C GLN A 6 -10.83 -31.73 -9.39
N THR A 7 -12.15 -31.68 -9.56
CA THR A 7 -12.98 -30.57 -10.01
C THR A 7 -12.94 -29.35 -9.07
N ASN A 8 -12.74 -28.17 -9.67
CA ASN A 8 -12.91 -26.88 -9.00
C ASN A 8 -14.41 -26.59 -8.81
N GLU A 9 -14.86 -26.57 -7.56
CA GLU A 9 -16.20 -26.12 -7.17
C GLU A 9 -16.25 -24.59 -7.24
N SER A 10 -17.13 -24.04 -8.08
CA SER A 10 -17.31 -22.60 -8.24
C SER A 10 -18.32 -22.07 -7.21
N MET A 11 -17.87 -21.15 -6.36
CA MET A 11 -18.71 -20.42 -5.41
C MET A 11 -19.53 -19.35 -6.14
N ALA A 12 -20.82 -19.64 -6.38
CA ALA A 12 -21.76 -18.66 -6.92
C ALA A 12 -22.32 -17.76 -5.80
N VAL A 13 -21.81 -16.52 -5.72
CA VAL A 13 -22.27 -15.50 -4.78
C VAL A 13 -23.39 -14.67 -5.41
N LYS A 14 -24.60 -14.81 -4.87
CA LYS A 14 -25.78 -14.00 -5.25
C LYS A 14 -25.75 -12.67 -4.50
N ALA A 15 -25.30 -11.62 -5.18
CA ALA A 15 -25.31 -10.26 -4.65
C ALA A 15 -26.65 -9.58 -4.95
N THR A 16 -27.42 -9.29 -3.90
CA THR A 16 -28.58 -8.41 -3.98
C THR A 16 -28.15 -6.98 -3.69
N PHE A 17 -28.37 -6.08 -4.64
CA PHE A 17 -28.08 -4.66 -4.45
C PHE A 17 -29.18 -4.03 -3.60
N VAL A 18 -28.87 -3.72 -2.34
CA VAL A 18 -29.75 -2.94 -1.46
C VAL A 18 -29.66 -1.47 -1.86
N LYS A 19 -30.73 -0.95 -2.45
CA LYS A 19 -30.81 0.44 -2.90
C LYS A 19 -31.08 1.35 -1.70
N VAL A 20 -30.01 1.89 -1.10
CA VAL A 20 -30.12 2.84 0.01
C VAL A 20 -30.55 4.20 -0.53
N THR A 21 -31.75 4.65 -0.17
CA THR A 21 -32.22 6.01 -0.46
C THR A 21 -31.78 6.96 0.66
N THR A 22 -30.61 7.58 0.50
CA THR A 22 -30.19 8.67 1.39
C THR A 22 -30.87 9.97 0.98
N LYS A 23 -31.97 10.33 1.67
CA LYS A 23 -32.44 11.72 1.73
C LYS A 23 -32.39 12.23 3.17
N LYS A 24 -31.33 12.97 3.48
CA LYS A 24 -31.35 14.07 4.45
C LYS A 24 -30.22 15.03 4.08
N LYS A 25 -30.57 16.24 3.63
CA LYS A 25 -29.63 17.36 3.54
C LYS A 25 -29.19 17.69 4.97
N LEU A 26 -28.00 17.25 5.33
CA LEU A 26 -27.26 17.85 6.44
C LEU A 26 -26.78 19.22 5.97
N LYS A 27 -26.94 20.20 6.85
CA LYS A 27 -26.54 21.58 6.62
C LYS A 27 -25.06 21.61 6.26
N GLU A 28 -24.77 22.24 5.13
CA GLU A 28 -23.45 22.55 4.64
C GLU A 28 -22.85 23.57 5.61
N GLU A 29 -22.15 23.05 6.63
CA GLU A 29 -21.10 23.78 7.30
C GLU A 29 -20.12 24.20 6.20
N GLU A 30 -19.92 25.50 6.04
CA GLU A 30 -19.11 26.12 5.00
C GLU A 30 -17.63 25.77 5.24
N PHE A 31 -17.26 24.51 4.99
CA PHE A 31 -15.87 24.13 4.81
C PHE A 31 -15.35 24.94 3.62
N PRO A 32 -14.13 25.51 3.70
CA PRO A 32 -13.58 26.28 2.60
C PRO A 32 -13.62 25.42 1.35
N SER A 33 -14.43 25.86 0.38
CA SER A 33 -14.79 25.16 -0.88
C SER A 33 -13.60 24.63 -1.69
N GLN A 34 -12.40 25.05 -1.33
CA GLN A 34 -11.12 24.62 -1.87
C GLN A 34 -10.84 23.13 -1.59
N TYR A 35 -11.05 22.66 -0.35
CA TYR A 35 -10.82 21.25 0.02
C TYR A 35 -11.68 20.27 -0.78
N LEU A 36 -12.94 20.63 -1.08
CA LEU A 36 -13.84 19.79 -1.89
C LEU A 36 -13.47 19.80 -3.38
N LYS A 37 -12.89 20.90 -3.89
CA LYS A 37 -12.34 20.95 -5.26
C LYS A 37 -11.08 20.12 -5.40
N GLU A 38 -10.18 20.17 -4.41
CA GLU A 38 -8.99 19.31 -4.38
C GLU A 38 -9.36 17.81 -4.35
N GLN A 39 -10.37 17.40 -3.57
CA GLN A 39 -10.82 15.99 -3.53
C GLN A 39 -11.38 15.46 -4.86
N ARG A 40 -11.95 16.32 -5.72
CA ARG A 40 -12.53 15.91 -7.02
C ARG A 40 -11.51 15.98 -8.15
N ARG A 41 -10.37 16.63 -7.94
CA ARG A 41 -9.32 16.78 -8.94
C ARG A 41 -8.44 15.54 -8.93
N ARG A 42 -8.07 15.04 -10.12
CA ARG A 42 -7.03 14.02 -10.23
C ARG A 42 -5.68 14.65 -9.88
N PRO A 43 -4.89 14.05 -8.98
CA PRO A 43 -3.60 14.60 -8.61
C PRO A 43 -2.66 14.62 -9.82
N THR A 44 -1.81 15.64 -9.89
CA THR A 44 -0.80 15.74 -10.94
C THR A 44 0.34 14.74 -10.70
N LEU A 45 1.10 14.40 -11.74
CA LEU A 45 2.25 13.49 -11.64
C LEU A 45 3.23 13.97 -10.54
N LYS A 46 3.53 15.27 -10.51
CA LYS A 46 4.39 15.90 -9.51
C LYS A 46 3.85 15.77 -8.08
N GLU A 47 2.53 15.85 -7.90
CA GLU A 47 1.89 15.67 -6.58
C GLU A 47 1.96 14.21 -6.10
N LEU A 48 1.87 13.25 -7.02
CA LEU A 48 2.03 11.82 -6.69
C LEU A 48 3.48 11.44 -6.38
N GLU A 49 4.44 12.08 -7.07
CA GLU A 49 5.87 11.93 -6.83
C GLU A 49 6.34 12.62 -5.54
N ALA A 50 5.61 13.63 -5.06
CA ALA A 50 5.88 14.33 -3.80
C ALA A 50 5.55 13.44 -2.59
N LYS A 51 6.25 12.32 -2.45
CA LYS A 51 6.30 11.54 -1.22
C LYS A 51 7.32 12.20 -0.29
N VAL A 52 6.88 13.19 0.47
CA VAL A 52 7.66 13.66 1.62
C VAL A 52 7.54 12.59 2.70
N TYR A 53 8.59 11.78 2.84
CA TYR A 53 8.66 10.83 3.94
C TYR A 53 8.71 11.61 5.25
N LEU A 54 7.73 11.35 6.13
CA LEU A 54 7.53 12.14 7.35
C LEU A 54 8.58 11.86 8.43
N PHE A 55 9.34 10.77 8.31
CA PHE A 55 10.41 10.47 9.24
C PHE A 55 11.74 10.99 8.69
N PRO A 56 12.51 11.75 9.48
CA PRO A 56 13.87 12.11 9.12
C PRO A 56 14.70 10.85 8.88
N ASP A 57 15.59 10.89 7.89
CA ASP A 57 16.50 9.78 7.60
C ASP A 57 17.37 9.41 8.82
N SER A 58 17.68 10.40 9.68
CA SER A 58 18.40 10.18 10.94
C SER A 58 17.66 9.25 11.90
N ASN A 59 16.33 9.23 11.86
CA ASN A 59 15.53 8.42 12.78
C ASN A 59 15.41 6.97 12.29
N VAL A 60 15.59 6.73 10.99
CA VAL A 60 15.40 5.41 10.38
C VAL A 60 16.34 4.37 11.00
N SER A 61 17.62 4.70 11.18
CA SER A 61 18.60 3.78 11.79
C SER A 61 18.23 3.44 13.24
N MET A 62 17.91 4.47 14.04
CA MET A 62 17.55 4.29 15.44
C MET A 62 16.31 3.39 15.61
N ILE A 63 15.28 3.62 14.78
CA ILE A 63 14.06 2.82 14.80
C ILE A 63 14.36 1.38 14.38
N LEU A 64 15.17 1.18 13.35
CA LEU A 64 15.55 -0.16 12.89
C LEU A 64 16.27 -0.95 13.99
N ASP A 65 17.24 -0.33 14.67
CA ASP A 65 17.99 -0.95 15.75
C ASP A 65 17.08 -1.35 16.93
N GLU A 66 16.15 -0.47 17.31
CA GLU A 66 15.19 -0.73 18.37
C GLU A 66 14.26 -1.91 18.05
N LEU A 67 13.80 -2.02 16.80
CA LEU A 67 12.94 -3.12 16.34
C LEU A 67 13.67 -4.47 16.35
N LEU A 68 14.95 -4.48 15.94
CA LEU A 68 15.80 -5.67 15.99
C LEU A 68 16.12 -6.08 17.43
N ALA A 69 16.43 -5.12 18.29
CA ALA A 69 16.70 -5.37 19.71
C ALA A 69 15.49 -5.99 20.42
N LYS A 70 14.29 -5.52 20.08
CA LYS A 70 13.02 -6.06 20.60
C LYS A 70 12.57 -7.34 19.89
N LYS A 71 13.30 -7.82 18.87
CA LYS A 71 12.92 -8.95 18.00
C LYS A 71 11.49 -8.81 17.43
N VAL A 72 11.08 -7.57 17.14
CA VAL A 72 9.80 -7.29 16.47
C VAL A 72 9.88 -7.68 15.00
N ILE A 73 11.08 -7.60 14.43
CA ILE A 73 11.43 -8.05 13.08
C ILE A 73 12.73 -8.86 13.16
N ASP A 74 12.92 -9.79 12.23
CA ASP A 74 14.17 -10.53 12.04
C ASP A 74 14.71 -10.28 10.63
N LEU A 75 16.04 -10.14 10.51
CA LEU A 75 16.71 -10.02 9.21
C LEU A 75 17.00 -11.42 8.66
N PRO A 76 16.45 -11.80 7.49
CA PRO A 76 16.79 -13.07 6.88
C PRO A 76 18.24 -13.07 6.41
N GLU A 77 18.90 -14.23 6.49
CA GLU A 77 20.21 -14.41 5.88
C GLU A 77 20.13 -14.18 4.37
N SER A 78 21.02 -13.33 3.85
CA SER A 78 21.12 -13.07 2.42
C SER A 78 21.47 -14.37 1.68
N LYS A 79 20.58 -14.86 0.82
CA LYS A 79 20.74 -16.13 0.09
C LYS A 79 21.83 -16.14 -0.99
N ARG A 80 22.48 -15.01 -1.27
CA ARG A 80 23.44 -14.86 -2.37
C ARG A 80 24.79 -14.28 -1.91
N PRO A 81 25.71 -15.13 -1.44
CA PRO A 81 27.06 -14.68 -1.06
C PRO A 81 27.90 -14.19 -2.26
N GLU A 82 27.59 -14.60 -3.50
CA GLU A 82 28.43 -14.38 -4.68
C GLU A 82 28.20 -13.06 -5.44
N GLU A 83 27.11 -12.33 -5.14
CA GLU A 83 26.69 -11.13 -5.89
C GLU A 83 26.93 -9.81 -5.14
N ILE A 84 27.37 -9.86 -3.88
CA ILE A 84 27.54 -8.66 -3.02
C ILE A 84 28.51 -7.62 -3.63
N ASN A 85 29.44 -8.05 -4.49
CA ASN A 85 30.43 -7.17 -5.13
C ASN A 85 30.29 -7.08 -6.67
N LYS A 86 29.22 -7.63 -7.26
CA LYS A 86 29.00 -7.57 -8.71
C LYS A 86 28.06 -6.41 -9.04
N VAL A 87 28.62 -5.23 -9.24
CA VAL A 87 27.90 -4.15 -9.93
C VAL A 87 27.75 -4.59 -11.38
N GLY A 88 26.52 -4.88 -11.80
CA GLY A 88 26.22 -5.15 -13.20
C GLY A 88 26.33 -3.84 -13.98
N ASP A 89 27.52 -3.52 -14.49
CA ASP A 89 27.68 -2.39 -15.39
C ASP A 89 26.89 -2.67 -16.67
N PRO A 90 25.95 -1.78 -17.07
CA PRO A 90 25.22 -1.94 -18.32
C PRO A 90 26.17 -1.77 -19.50
N LYS A 91 26.08 -2.68 -20.46
CA LYS A 91 26.69 -2.54 -21.80
C LYS A 91 25.81 -1.72 -22.72
#